data_AF-A0A534X3Y7-F1
#
_entry.id   AF-A0A534X3Y7-F1
#
_cell.length_a   1.000
_cell.length_b   1.000
_cell.length_c   1.000
_cell.angle_alpha   90.00
_cell.angle_beta   90.00
_cell.angle_gamma   90.00
#
_symmetry.space_group_name_H-M   'P 1'
#
loop_
_entity.id
_entity.type
_entity.pdbx_description
1 polymer ?
#
loop_
_entity_poly.entity_id
_entity_poly.type
_entity_poly.pdbx_seq_one_letter_code
_entity_poly.pdbx_strand_id
1 'polypeptide(L)'
;MTASEPKGAPTVLPDDSYNRALVENVRPPTWTNPTPAGRYNLVVVGAGTAGLVAAAGAAGLGARVALVERRLMGGDCLNFGCVPSKAILRVAHVAALVREAPGYGVAVDGPPRVDFGAVMARMRRLRAALSPTDSASRFRSLGVDVYFGDARFVGPDTVDVGGQQLRFSRAVVATGSRAATLPVAGLAEAGFLTNETIFSLTDLPRRLLVVGAGPIGCELAQAFRR
;
A
#
# COMPACT_ATOMS: atom_id res chain seq x y z
N MET A 1 0.48 -11.16 -23.31
CA MET A 1 1.94 -10.88 -23.20
C MET A 1 2.11 -9.67 -22.31
N THR A 2 2.36 -9.86 -21.02
CA THR A 2 2.58 -8.75 -20.09
C THR A 2 4.02 -8.28 -20.24
N ALA A 3 4.20 -7.04 -20.68
CA ALA A 3 5.49 -6.37 -20.68
C ALA A 3 6.11 -6.50 -19.28
N SER A 4 7.37 -6.92 -19.22
CA SER A 4 8.13 -6.98 -17.98
C SER A 4 8.16 -5.57 -17.38
N GLU A 5 7.67 -5.40 -16.15
CA GLU A 5 7.89 -4.18 -15.39
C GLU A 5 9.41 -3.91 -15.32
N PRO A 6 9.86 -2.66 -15.51
CA PRO A 6 11.28 -2.34 -15.49
C PRO A 6 11.89 -2.73 -14.14
N LYS A 7 13.15 -3.20 -14.16
CA LYS A 7 13.97 -3.58 -13.00
C LYS A 7 14.34 -2.38 -12.08
N GLY A 8 13.35 -1.60 -11.64
CA GLY A 8 13.49 -0.46 -10.74
C GLY A 8 12.46 -0.49 -9.60
N ALA A 9 12.68 0.29 -8.55
CA ALA A 9 11.66 0.48 -7.51
C ALA A 9 10.38 1.09 -8.13
N PRO A 10 9.17 0.69 -7.71
CA PRO A 10 7.93 1.27 -8.23
C PRO A 10 7.90 2.79 -7.97
N THR A 11 7.62 3.58 -8.99
CA THR A 11 7.42 5.03 -8.81
C THR A 11 6.04 5.29 -8.21
N VAL A 12 6.00 5.94 -7.04
CA VAL A 12 4.74 6.33 -6.38
C VAL A 12 4.45 7.79 -6.68
N LEU A 13 3.45 8.05 -7.52
CA LEU A 13 3.10 9.40 -7.95
C LEU A 13 2.14 10.12 -6.96
N PRO A 14 2.22 11.46 -6.85
CA PRO A 14 3.21 12.35 -7.47
C PRO A 14 4.60 12.20 -6.83
N ASP A 15 5.66 12.46 -7.59
CA ASP A 15 7.04 12.43 -7.09
C ASP A 15 7.34 13.66 -6.22
N ASP A 16 6.86 13.63 -4.98
CA ASP A 16 7.13 14.64 -3.96
C ASP A 16 8.02 14.10 -2.83
N SER A 17 8.40 14.97 -1.89
CA SER A 17 9.25 14.57 -0.77
C SER A 17 8.62 13.49 0.11
N TYR A 18 7.29 13.46 0.26
CA TYR A 18 6.61 12.47 1.09
C TYR A 18 6.60 11.09 0.42
N ASN A 19 6.32 11.01 -0.88
CA ASN A 19 6.37 9.74 -1.60
C ASN A 19 7.79 9.21 -1.74
N ARG A 20 8.79 10.07 -1.93
CA ARG A 20 10.21 9.64 -1.89
C ARG A 20 10.58 9.06 -0.52
N ALA A 21 10.16 9.72 0.57
CA ALA A 21 10.38 9.20 1.92
C ALA A 21 9.65 7.86 2.17
N LEU A 22 8.42 7.69 1.64
CA LEU A 22 7.72 6.41 1.67
C LEU A 22 8.53 5.33 0.97
N VAL A 23 8.91 5.57 -0.30
CA VAL A 23 9.67 4.60 -1.11
C VAL A 23 10.99 4.24 -0.45
N GLU A 24 11.73 5.20 0.10
CA GLU A 24 12.98 4.96 0.80
C GLU A 24 12.82 3.98 1.98
N ASN A 25 11.66 3.98 2.65
CA ASN A 25 11.40 3.04 3.75
C ASN A 25 10.91 1.67 3.26
N VAL A 26 9.96 1.65 2.31
CA VAL A 26 9.20 0.43 1.98
C VAL A 26 9.67 -0.30 0.73
N ARG A 27 10.51 0.36 -0.08
CA ARG A 27 11.21 -0.22 -1.23
C ARG A 27 12.48 0.61 -1.52
N PRO A 28 13.48 0.57 -0.64
CA PRO A 28 14.69 1.39 -0.78
C PRO A 28 15.36 1.12 -2.14
N PRO A 29 15.64 2.14 -2.97
CA PRO A 29 16.23 1.96 -4.31
C PRO A 29 17.61 1.28 -4.29
N THR A 30 18.35 1.45 -3.20
CA THR A 30 19.68 0.88 -2.98
C THR A 30 19.65 -0.47 -2.26
N TRP A 31 18.46 -1.05 -2.03
CA TRP A 31 18.34 -2.32 -1.33
C TRP A 31 18.96 -3.46 -2.13
N THR A 32 19.85 -4.21 -1.47
CA THR A 32 20.44 -5.43 -2.01
C THR A 32 19.86 -6.63 -1.27
N ASN A 33 19.27 -7.57 -2.01
CA ASN A 33 18.76 -8.81 -1.42
C ASN A 33 19.90 -9.59 -0.74
N PRO A 34 19.65 -10.18 0.44
CA PRO A 34 20.67 -10.97 1.13
C PRO A 34 20.98 -12.26 0.38
N THR A 35 22.22 -12.76 0.48
CA THR A 35 22.59 -14.06 -0.09
C THR A 35 21.90 -15.18 0.69
N PRO A 36 21.14 -16.09 0.05
CA PRO A 36 20.48 -17.19 0.73
C PRO A 36 21.51 -18.12 1.39
N ALA A 37 21.34 -18.41 2.68
CA ALA A 37 22.27 -19.25 3.44
C ALA A 37 21.53 -20.32 4.24
N GLY A 38 21.56 -21.58 3.80
CA GLY A 38 20.87 -22.67 4.50
C GLY A 38 19.34 -22.62 4.40
N ARG A 39 18.65 -23.42 5.21
CA ARG A 39 17.18 -23.56 5.19
C ARG A 39 16.52 -22.54 6.12
N TYR A 40 15.47 -21.88 5.63
CA TYR A 40 14.60 -21.04 6.46
C TYR A 40 13.61 -21.90 7.25
N ASN A 41 13.29 -21.52 8.48
CA ASN A 41 12.16 -22.12 9.18
C ASN A 41 10.84 -21.71 8.53
N LEU A 42 10.75 -20.45 8.10
CA LEU A 42 9.57 -19.86 7.47
C LEU A 42 9.96 -18.97 6.28
N VAL A 43 9.34 -19.20 5.13
CA VAL A 43 9.27 -18.22 4.03
C VAL A 43 7.89 -17.58 4.02
N VAL A 44 7.83 -16.26 4.00
CA VAL A 44 6.59 -15.49 3.89
C VAL A 44 6.57 -14.79 2.54
N VAL A 45 5.54 -15.06 1.74
CA VAL A 45 5.37 -14.45 0.41
C VAL A 45 4.30 -13.37 0.49
N GLY A 46 4.72 -12.11 0.34
CA GLY A 46 3.91 -10.90 0.46
C GLY A 46 4.13 -10.19 1.79
N ALA A 47 4.46 -8.90 1.73
CA ALA A 47 4.72 -8.03 2.89
C ALA A 47 3.57 -7.06 3.17
N GLY A 48 2.33 -7.51 2.99
CA GLY A 48 1.15 -6.87 3.57
C GLY A 48 0.97 -7.24 5.04
N THR A 49 -0.12 -6.76 5.67
CA THR A 49 -0.37 -6.92 7.11
C THR A 49 -0.17 -8.34 7.63
N ALA A 50 -0.75 -9.34 6.97
CA ALA A 50 -0.61 -10.74 7.40
C ALA A 50 0.84 -11.25 7.32
N GLY A 51 1.56 -10.90 6.25
CA GLY A 51 2.94 -11.33 6.06
C GLY A 51 3.91 -10.65 7.03
N LEU A 52 3.74 -9.35 7.26
CA LEU A 52 4.54 -8.59 8.23
C LEU A 52 4.36 -9.13 9.65
N VAL A 53 3.12 -9.42 10.08
CA VAL A 53 2.85 -10.00 11.40
C VAL A 53 3.43 -11.41 11.52
N ALA A 54 3.24 -12.26 10.51
CA ALA A 54 3.79 -13.62 10.51
C ALA A 54 5.33 -13.62 10.57
N ALA A 55 5.98 -12.76 9.78
CA ALA A 55 7.43 -12.68 9.74
C ALA A 55 8.02 -12.16 11.07
N ALA A 56 7.48 -11.05 11.59
CA ALA A 56 7.94 -10.49 12.86
C ALA A 56 7.67 -11.43 14.04
N GLY A 57 6.50 -12.08 14.07
CA GLY A 57 6.15 -13.04 15.11
C GLY A 57 7.04 -14.27 15.11
N ALA A 58 7.29 -14.85 13.93
CA ALA A 58 8.18 -16.01 13.81
C ALA A 58 9.64 -15.67 14.17
N ALA A 59 10.15 -14.53 13.71
CA ALA A 59 11.50 -14.08 14.05
C ALA A 59 11.65 -13.80 15.56
N GLY A 60 10.64 -13.21 16.20
CA GLY A 60 10.61 -12.99 17.64
C GLY A 60 10.64 -14.28 18.48
N LEU A 61 10.22 -15.41 17.90
CA LEU A 61 10.33 -16.75 18.49
C LEU A 61 11.66 -17.45 18.15
N GLY A 62 12.60 -16.76 17.51
CA GLY A 62 13.91 -17.29 17.14
C GLY A 62 13.94 -18.06 15.81
N ALA A 63 12.86 -18.04 15.02
CA ALA A 63 12.85 -18.67 13.71
C ALA A 63 13.69 -17.87 12.71
N ARG A 64 14.41 -18.58 11.83
CA ARG A 64 15.05 -17.98 10.66
C ARG A 64 13.98 -17.74 9.58
N VAL A 65 13.70 -16.47 9.30
CA VAL A 65 12.60 -16.06 8.40
C VAL A 65 13.13 -15.37 7.16
N ALA A 66 12.59 -15.73 6.01
CA ALA A 66 12.68 -14.93 4.78
C ALA A 66 11.31 -14.31 4.48
N LEU A 67 11.28 -13.00 4.22
CA LEU A 67 10.09 -12.27 3.78
C LEU A 67 10.33 -11.78 2.35
N VAL A 68 9.43 -12.12 1.43
CA VAL A 68 9.53 -11.77 0.01
C VAL A 68 8.44 -10.78 -0.36
N GLU A 69 8.80 -9.64 -0.94
CA GLU A 69 7.86 -8.62 -1.42
C GLU A 69 8.22 -8.17 -2.84
N ARG A 70 7.25 -8.10 -3.75
CA ARG A 70 7.53 -7.69 -5.13
C ARG A 70 7.53 -6.18 -5.34
N ARG A 71 6.70 -5.43 -4.59
CA ARG A 71 6.45 -4.00 -4.78
C ARG A 71 6.86 -3.19 -3.55
N LEU A 72 5.93 -2.90 -2.66
CA LEU A 72 6.12 -2.00 -1.52
C LEU A 72 5.77 -2.75 -0.23
N MET A 73 6.65 -2.71 0.77
CA MET A 73 6.32 -3.18 2.12
C MET A 73 5.09 -2.43 2.69
N GLY A 74 4.37 -3.06 3.60
CA GLY A 74 3.13 -2.54 4.20
C GLY A 74 1.86 -2.92 3.41
N GLY A 75 2.01 -3.40 2.17
CA GLY A 75 0.90 -3.82 1.31
C GLY A 75 -0.17 -2.74 1.12
N ASP A 76 -1.41 -3.15 0.88
CA ASP A 76 -2.52 -2.22 0.65
C ASP A 76 -2.77 -1.32 1.85
N CYS A 77 -2.71 -1.85 3.08
CA CYS A 77 -3.08 -1.12 4.28
C CYS A 77 -2.32 0.21 4.41
N LEU A 78 -1.00 0.17 4.26
CA LEU A 78 -0.16 1.37 4.27
C LEU A 78 -0.25 2.16 2.96
N ASN A 79 -0.17 1.49 1.82
CA ASN A 79 0.11 2.15 0.55
C ASN A 79 -1.15 2.63 -0.18
N PHE A 80 -2.21 1.83 -0.22
CA PHE A 80 -3.34 1.97 -1.16
C PHE A 80 -4.73 1.71 -0.54
N GLY A 81 -4.82 1.72 0.79
CA GLY A 81 -5.99 1.24 1.51
C GLY A 81 -6.23 2.06 2.77
N CYS A 82 -6.14 1.42 3.93
CA CYS A 82 -6.55 1.98 5.22
C CYS A 82 -5.92 3.34 5.53
N VAL A 83 -4.59 3.47 5.46
CA VAL A 83 -3.91 4.71 5.80
C VAL A 83 -4.33 5.87 4.90
N PRO A 84 -4.22 5.78 3.56
CA PRO A 84 -4.64 6.88 2.70
C PRO A 84 -6.15 7.13 2.75
N SER A 85 -6.99 6.09 2.83
CA SER A 85 -8.45 6.26 2.87
C SER A 85 -8.90 6.96 4.14
N LYS A 86 -8.39 6.57 5.32
CA LYS A 86 -8.77 7.19 6.59
C LYS A 86 -8.21 8.61 6.71
N ALA A 87 -7.07 8.89 6.10
CA ALA A 87 -6.52 10.24 6.06
C ALA A 87 -7.44 11.23 5.33
N ILE A 88 -8.03 10.83 4.19
CA ILE A 88 -8.95 11.68 3.43
C ILE A 88 -10.38 11.69 4.02
N LEU A 89 -10.87 10.55 4.51
CA LEU A 89 -12.17 10.45 5.16
C LEU A 89 -12.26 11.35 6.39
N ARG A 90 -11.15 11.49 7.14
CA ARG A 90 -11.12 12.42 8.28
C ARG A 90 -11.34 13.87 7.83
N VAL A 91 -10.81 14.28 6.68
CA VAL A 91 -11.04 15.63 6.17
C VAL A 91 -12.48 15.81 5.70
N ALA A 92 -13.00 14.85 4.93
CA ALA A 92 -14.39 14.85 4.50
C ALA A 92 -15.37 14.93 5.68
N HIS A 93 -15.07 14.24 6.78
CA HIS A 93 -15.83 14.33 8.02
C HIS A 93 -15.78 15.73 8.64
N VAL A 94 -14.60 16.36 8.70
CA VAL A 94 -14.46 17.75 9.19
C VAL A 94 -15.24 18.72 8.31
N ALA A 95 -15.16 18.61 6.99
CA ALA A 95 -15.91 19.44 6.06
C ALA A 95 -17.43 19.29 6.26
N ALA A 96 -17.91 18.06 6.46
CA ALA A 96 -19.32 17.81 6.77
C ALA A 96 -19.75 18.45 8.10
N LEU A 97 -18.95 18.28 9.17
CA LEU A 97 -19.24 18.88 10.47
C LEU A 97 -19.30 20.42 10.40
N VAL A 98 -18.39 21.07 9.67
CA VAL A 98 -18.43 22.53 9.47
C VAL A 98 -19.70 22.95 8.74
N ARG A 99 -20.14 22.16 7.76
CA ARG A 99 -21.38 22.42 7.00
C ARG A 99 -22.64 22.26 7.88
N GLU A 100 -22.61 21.33 8.83
CA GLU A 100 -23.70 21.02 9.75
C GLU A 100 -23.66 21.88 11.03
N ALA A 101 -22.56 22.60 11.28
CA ALA A 101 -22.32 23.42 12.46
C ALA A 101 -23.47 24.38 12.84
N PRO A 102 -24.19 25.03 11.88
CA PRO A 102 -25.34 25.87 12.22
C PRO A 102 -26.46 25.12 12.95
N GLY A 103 -26.65 23.82 12.67
CA GLY A 103 -27.62 22.97 13.38
C GLY A 103 -27.27 22.74 14.85
N TYR A 104 -26.02 22.98 15.23
CA TYR A 104 -25.54 22.95 16.62
C TYR A 104 -25.45 24.34 17.25
N GLY A 105 -25.94 25.38 16.58
CA GLY A 105 -25.86 26.76 17.06
C GLY A 105 -24.50 27.43 16.84
N VAL A 106 -23.61 26.83 16.03
CA VAL A 106 -22.30 27.42 15.69
C VAL A 106 -22.41 28.14 14.34
N ALA A 107 -22.27 29.47 14.36
CA ALA A 107 -22.26 30.26 13.15
C ALA A 107 -20.96 30.06 12.34
N VAL A 108 -21.10 29.86 11.03
CA VAL A 108 -19.99 29.73 10.08
C VAL A 108 -20.31 30.59 8.85
N ASP A 109 -19.36 31.44 8.46
CA ASP A 109 -19.53 32.31 7.28
C ASP A 109 -19.29 31.53 5.97
N GLY A 110 -20.36 30.94 5.46
CA GLY A 110 -20.38 30.27 4.16
C GLY A 110 -19.98 28.78 4.17
N PRO A 111 -19.97 28.12 3.00
CA PRO A 111 -19.62 26.70 2.91
C PRO A 111 -18.13 26.46 3.15
N PRO A 112 -17.74 25.27 3.66
CA PRO A 112 -16.34 24.91 3.83
C PRO A 112 -15.61 24.95 2.48
N ARG A 113 -14.46 25.64 2.45
CA ARG A 113 -13.53 25.62 1.31
C ARG A 113 -12.49 24.55 1.55
N VAL A 114 -12.43 23.57 0.65
CA VAL A 114 -11.48 22.45 0.74
C VAL A 114 -10.40 22.61 -0.33
N ASP A 115 -9.15 22.75 0.12
CA ASP A 115 -7.97 22.65 -0.76
C ASP A 115 -7.60 21.17 -0.92
N PHE A 116 -8.03 20.57 -2.03
CA PHE A 116 -7.79 19.16 -2.30
C PHE A 116 -6.30 18.82 -2.42
N GLY A 117 -5.49 19.71 -2.99
CA GLY A 117 -4.04 19.52 -3.10
C GLY A 117 -3.40 19.41 -1.72
N ALA A 118 -3.78 20.29 -0.79
CA ALA A 118 -3.33 20.24 0.61
C ALA A 118 -3.83 18.99 1.34
N VAL A 119 -5.06 18.52 1.09
CA VAL A 119 -5.59 17.27 1.65
C VAL A 119 -4.75 16.07 1.21
N MET A 120 -4.46 15.97 -0.08
CA MET A 120 -3.68 14.88 -0.65
C MET A 120 -2.21 14.93 -0.18
N ALA A 121 -1.61 16.12 -0.08
CA ALA A 121 -0.29 16.31 0.51
C ALA A 121 -0.25 15.87 1.99
N ARG A 122 -1.27 16.22 2.78
CA ARG A 122 -1.41 15.76 4.17
C ARG A 122 -1.52 14.24 4.26
N MET A 123 -2.31 13.61 3.38
CA MET A 123 -2.41 12.15 3.32
C MET A 123 -1.04 11.52 3.06
N ARG A 124 -0.30 11.99 2.05
CA ARG A 124 1.03 11.46 1.72
C ARG A 124 2.03 11.66 2.86
N ARG A 125 1.99 12.82 3.54
CA ARG A 125 2.79 13.08 4.74
C ARG A 125 2.52 12.07 5.86
N LEU A 126 1.24 11.79 6.15
CA LEU A 126 0.87 10.81 7.18
C LEU A 126 1.30 9.39 6.81
N ARG A 127 1.11 9.00 5.55
CA ARG A 127 1.57 7.71 5.03
C ARG A 127 3.09 7.56 5.15
N ALA A 128 3.84 8.58 4.74
CA ALA A 128 5.29 8.60 4.88
C ALA A 128 5.73 8.52 6.35
N ALA A 129 5.07 9.24 7.26
CA ALA A 129 5.40 9.22 8.69
C ALA A 129 5.16 7.85 9.35
N LEU A 130 4.22 7.04 8.84
CA LEU A 130 3.95 5.68 9.32
C LEU A 130 4.84 4.61 8.68
N SER A 131 5.38 4.89 7.49
CA SER A 131 6.16 3.92 6.72
C SER A 131 7.40 3.31 7.40
N PRO A 132 8.09 3.96 8.37
CA PRO A 132 9.17 3.32 9.11
C PRO A 132 8.74 2.06 9.87
N THR A 133 7.47 1.96 10.29
CA THR A 133 6.92 0.78 10.98
C THR A 133 6.89 -0.46 10.10
N ASP A 134 6.68 -0.29 8.80
CA ASP A 134 6.63 -1.39 7.83
C ASP A 134 7.92 -1.47 6.98
N SER A 135 8.95 -0.71 7.34
CA SER A 135 10.17 -0.56 6.54
C SER A 135 10.99 -1.85 6.44
N ALA A 136 11.70 -2.01 5.31
CA ALA A 136 12.62 -3.12 5.10
C ALA A 136 13.76 -3.13 6.13
N SER A 137 14.28 -1.95 6.51
CA SER A 137 15.33 -1.80 7.51
C SER A 137 14.87 -2.24 8.91
N ARG A 138 13.65 -1.89 9.33
CA ARG A 138 13.07 -2.38 10.59
C ARG A 138 12.96 -3.90 10.58
N PHE A 139 12.40 -4.49 9.53
CA PHE A 139 12.27 -5.95 9.47
C PHE A 139 13.61 -6.67 9.48
N ARG A 140 14.63 -6.11 8.80
CA ARG A 140 16.01 -6.60 8.91
C ARG A 140 16.56 -6.53 10.34
N SER A 141 16.28 -5.45 11.08
CA SER A 141 16.68 -5.31 12.49
C SER A 141 15.99 -6.32 13.42
N LEU A 142 14.84 -6.86 13.02
CA LEU A 142 14.14 -7.94 13.72
C LEU A 142 14.68 -9.34 13.38
N GLY A 143 15.73 -9.45 12.57
CA GLY A 143 16.32 -10.72 12.15
C GLY A 143 15.60 -11.39 10.97
N VAL A 144 14.77 -10.65 10.24
CA VAL A 144 14.11 -11.15 9.01
C VAL A 144 14.98 -10.83 7.79
N ASP A 145 15.27 -11.85 6.98
CA ASP A 145 15.89 -11.64 5.67
C ASP A 145 14.83 -11.13 4.69
N VAL A 146 14.90 -9.85 4.32
CA VAL A 146 13.93 -9.21 3.41
C VAL A 146 14.45 -9.26 1.97
N TYR A 147 13.68 -9.92 1.11
CA TYR A 147 13.92 -10.06 -0.32
C TYR A 147 12.91 -9.25 -1.10
N PHE A 148 13.39 -8.43 -2.04
CA PHE A 148 12.53 -7.83 -3.04
C PHE A 148 12.56 -8.59 -4.36
N GLY A 149 11.38 -8.92 -4.89
CA GLY A 149 11.21 -9.60 -6.17
C GLY A 149 9.94 -10.46 -6.21
N ASP A 150 9.62 -10.97 -7.39
CA ASP A 150 8.54 -11.95 -7.54
C ASP A 150 8.95 -13.31 -6.97
N ALA A 151 8.06 -13.89 -6.17
CA ALA A 151 8.24 -15.23 -5.61
C ALA A 151 7.54 -16.27 -6.48
N ARG A 152 8.22 -17.37 -6.79
CA ARG A 152 7.63 -18.53 -7.46
C ARG A 152 8.02 -19.81 -6.73
N PHE A 153 7.04 -20.62 -6.33
CA PHE A 153 7.32 -21.97 -5.86
C PHE A 153 7.87 -22.81 -7.02
N VAL A 154 9.07 -23.36 -6.84
CA VAL A 154 9.76 -24.23 -7.82
C VAL A 154 9.86 -25.68 -7.33
N GLY A 155 9.33 -25.93 -6.13
CA GLY A 155 9.23 -27.25 -5.51
C GLY A 155 8.39 -27.19 -4.24
N PRO A 156 8.20 -28.33 -3.55
CA PRO A 156 7.39 -28.40 -2.33
C PRO A 156 7.98 -27.61 -1.16
N ASP A 157 9.29 -27.36 -1.17
CA ASP A 157 10.03 -26.72 -0.07
C ASP A 157 11.01 -25.62 -0.55
N THR A 158 10.81 -25.12 -1.76
CA THR A 158 11.70 -24.13 -2.39
C THR A 158 10.93 -23.07 -3.17
N VAL A 159 11.26 -21.79 -2.90
CA VAL A 159 10.77 -20.61 -3.64
C VAL A 159 11.94 -19.94 -4.36
N ASP A 160 11.77 -19.60 -5.63
CA ASP A 160 12.68 -18.74 -6.38
C ASP A 160 12.28 -17.26 -6.22
N VAL A 161 13.27 -16.39 -6.01
CA VAL A 161 13.11 -14.93 -5.99
C VAL A 161 14.21 -14.31 -6.85
N GLY A 162 13.87 -13.95 -8.09
CA GLY A 162 14.82 -13.33 -9.02
C GLY A 162 16.05 -14.21 -9.30
N GLY A 163 15.88 -15.54 -9.37
CA GLY A 163 16.96 -16.50 -9.58
C GLY A 163 17.63 -17.00 -8.30
N GLN A 164 17.26 -16.47 -7.13
CA GLN A 164 17.74 -16.96 -5.84
C GLN A 164 16.77 -17.98 -5.25
N GLN A 165 17.26 -19.20 -5.01
CA GLN A 165 16.44 -20.27 -4.44
C GLN A 165 16.48 -20.27 -2.91
N LEU A 166 15.32 -20.09 -2.30
CA LEU A 166 15.11 -20.09 -0.85
C LEU A 166 14.48 -21.41 -0.43
N ARG A 167 15.23 -22.26 0.27
CA ARG A 167 14.71 -23.51 0.86
C ARG A 167 14.03 -23.21 2.20
N PHE A 168 12.89 -23.81 2.49
CA PHE A 168 12.11 -23.54 3.69
C PHE A 168 11.49 -24.78 4.33
N SER A 169 11.18 -24.74 5.63
CA SER A 169 10.42 -25.80 6.30
C SER A 169 8.91 -25.57 6.26
N ARG A 170 8.47 -24.32 6.33
CA ARG A 170 7.07 -23.90 6.18
C ARG A 170 7.00 -22.64 5.32
N ALA A 171 5.85 -22.44 4.69
CA ALA A 171 5.56 -21.23 3.92
C ALA A 171 4.25 -20.61 4.38
N VAL A 172 4.20 -19.28 4.38
CA VAL A 172 2.97 -18.48 4.49
C VAL A 172 2.79 -17.75 3.17
N VAL A 173 1.64 -17.94 2.53
CA VAL A 173 1.25 -17.20 1.31
C VAL A 173 0.33 -16.07 1.74
N ALA A 174 0.85 -14.85 1.75
CA ALA A 174 0.18 -13.63 2.19
C ALA A 174 0.20 -12.56 1.08
N THR A 175 -0.05 -12.98 -0.16
CA THR A 175 0.06 -12.16 -1.38
C THR A 175 -1.03 -11.10 -1.55
N GLY A 176 -2.04 -11.10 -0.68
CA GLY A 176 -3.13 -10.12 -0.71
C GLY A 176 -4.04 -10.27 -1.93
N SER A 177 -4.57 -9.15 -2.39
CA SER A 177 -5.50 -9.08 -3.53
C SER A 177 -5.16 -7.90 -4.43
N ARG A 178 -5.89 -7.73 -5.53
CA ARG A 178 -5.81 -6.54 -6.41
C ARG A 178 -7.19 -6.18 -6.92
N ALA A 179 -7.38 -4.94 -7.35
CA ALA A 179 -8.63 -4.51 -7.98
C ALA A 179 -8.98 -5.41 -9.18
N ALA A 180 -10.22 -5.86 -9.23
CA ALA A 180 -10.74 -6.63 -10.36
C ALA A 180 -10.96 -5.71 -11.57
N THR A 181 -10.60 -6.19 -12.77
CA THR A 181 -11.02 -5.54 -14.01
C THR A 181 -12.47 -5.94 -14.29
N LEU A 182 -13.34 -4.95 -14.47
CA LEU A 182 -14.75 -5.21 -14.77
C LEU A 182 -14.93 -5.49 -16.27
N PRO A 183 -15.72 -6.50 -16.67
CA PRO A 183 -15.96 -6.84 -18.07
C PRO A 183 -17.01 -5.88 -18.68
N VAL A 184 -16.73 -4.59 -18.65
CA VAL A 184 -17.58 -3.53 -19.21
C VAL A 184 -16.92 -3.01 -20.49
N ALA A 185 -17.65 -3.09 -21.60
CA ALA A 185 -17.16 -2.61 -22.89
C ALA A 185 -16.80 -1.12 -22.82
N GLY A 186 -15.63 -0.74 -23.33
CA GLY A 186 -15.16 0.65 -23.34
C GLY A 186 -14.53 1.14 -22.02
N LEU A 187 -14.57 0.36 -20.93
CA LEU A 187 -14.08 0.82 -19.62
C LEU A 187 -12.56 1.02 -19.60
N ALA A 188 -11.80 0.12 -20.22
CA ALA A 188 -10.35 0.22 -20.26
C ALA A 188 -9.91 1.41 -21.11
N GLU A 189 -10.57 1.63 -22.25
CA GLU A 189 -10.33 2.70 -23.21
C GLU A 189 -10.70 4.07 -22.62
N ALA A 190 -11.76 4.15 -21.82
CA ALA A 190 -12.16 5.37 -21.12
C ALA A 190 -11.17 5.79 -20.01
N GLY A 191 -10.35 4.84 -19.54
CA GLY A 191 -9.53 5.00 -18.34
C GLY A 191 -10.35 4.95 -17.06
N PHE A 192 -9.80 4.33 -16.03
CA PHE A 192 -10.44 4.23 -14.72
C PHE A 192 -9.43 4.33 -13.58
N LEU A 193 -9.93 4.72 -12.42
CA LEU A 193 -9.16 4.74 -11.18
C LEU A 193 -9.51 3.50 -10.36
N THR A 194 -8.53 3.02 -9.59
CA THR A 194 -8.67 1.92 -8.63
C THR A 194 -8.27 2.43 -7.24
N ASN A 195 -8.36 1.57 -6.22
CA ASN A 195 -7.80 1.89 -4.90
C ASN A 195 -6.28 2.17 -4.96
N GLU A 196 -5.56 1.62 -5.95
CA GLU A 196 -4.13 1.88 -6.13
C GLU A 196 -3.84 3.26 -6.76
N THR A 197 -4.76 3.81 -7.57
CA THR A 197 -4.49 5.04 -8.34
C THR A 197 -5.27 6.27 -7.87
N ILE A 198 -6.42 6.10 -7.20
CA ILE A 198 -7.24 7.22 -6.70
C ILE A 198 -6.47 8.13 -5.74
N PHE A 199 -5.53 7.58 -4.98
CA PHE A 199 -4.74 8.32 -3.99
C PHE A 199 -3.55 9.10 -4.59
N SER A 200 -3.33 8.98 -5.90
CA SER A 200 -2.32 9.76 -6.63
C SER A 200 -2.89 11.04 -7.24
N LEU A 201 -4.20 11.26 -7.16
CA LEU A 201 -4.82 12.51 -7.63
C LEU A 201 -4.24 13.72 -6.90
N THR A 202 -3.94 14.77 -7.67
CA THR A 202 -3.51 16.09 -7.16
C THR A 202 -4.63 17.10 -7.18
N ASP A 203 -5.65 16.86 -8.01
CA ASP A 203 -6.77 17.76 -8.27
C ASP A 203 -8.10 17.03 -8.05
N LEU A 204 -9.08 17.74 -7.49
CA LEU A 204 -10.40 17.17 -7.22
C LEU A 204 -11.15 17.00 -8.55
N PRO A 205 -11.56 15.77 -8.93
CA PRO A 205 -12.35 15.59 -10.14
C PRO A 205 -13.70 16.31 -9.99
N ARG A 206 -14.08 17.10 -11.01
CA ARG A 206 -15.37 17.80 -11.05
C ARG A 206 -16.56 16.84 -10.93
N ARG A 207 -16.41 15.62 -11.45
CA ARG A 207 -17.39 14.54 -11.39
C ARG A 207 -16.65 13.22 -11.22
N LEU A 208 -17.11 12.39 -10.28
CA LEU A 208 -16.57 11.06 -10.03
C LEU A 208 -17.72 10.06 -9.98
N LEU A 209 -17.65 9.01 -10.80
CA LEU A 209 -18.54 7.85 -10.71
C LEU A 209 -17.81 6.75 -9.95
N VAL A 210 -18.47 6.20 -8.92
CA VAL A 210 -17.96 5.05 -8.17
C VAL A 210 -18.78 3.81 -8.57
N VAL A 211 -18.10 2.82 -9.14
CA VAL A 211 -18.73 1.55 -9.53
C VAL A 211 -18.40 0.49 -8.48
N GLY A 212 -19.37 0.18 -7.64
CA GLY A 212 -19.27 -0.80 -6.56
C GLY A 212 -19.76 -0.24 -5.22
N ALA A 213 -20.67 -0.98 -4.57
CA ALA A 213 -21.30 -0.58 -3.30
C ALA A 213 -20.67 -1.27 -2.06
N GLY A 214 -19.47 -1.85 -2.23
CA GLY A 214 -18.69 -2.38 -1.12
C GLY A 214 -18.09 -1.27 -0.25
N PRO A 215 -17.41 -1.62 0.85
CA PRO A 215 -16.89 -0.64 1.81
C PRO A 215 -15.95 0.38 1.15
N ILE A 216 -15.04 -0.05 0.27
CA ILE A 216 -14.13 0.85 -0.45
C ILE A 216 -14.91 1.87 -1.30
N GLY A 217 -15.93 1.40 -2.03
CA GLY A 217 -16.74 2.28 -2.88
C GLY A 217 -17.53 3.29 -2.07
N CYS A 218 -18.20 2.85 -0.99
CA CYS A 218 -18.95 3.73 -0.09
C CYS A 218 -18.04 4.77 0.58
N GLU A 219 -16.86 4.36 1.04
CA GLU A 219 -15.88 5.26 1.65
C GLU A 219 -15.37 6.32 0.68
N LEU A 220 -14.97 5.91 -0.53
CA LEU A 220 -14.49 6.85 -1.55
C LEU A 220 -15.62 7.77 -2.04
N ALA A 221 -16.82 7.24 -2.27
CA ALA A 221 -17.98 8.05 -2.65
C ALA A 221 -18.29 9.11 -1.58
N GLN A 222 -18.25 8.74 -0.31
CA GLN A 222 -18.47 9.68 0.80
C GLN A 222 -17.34 10.72 0.89
N ALA A 223 -16.08 10.29 0.77
CA ALA A 223 -14.92 11.17 0.90
C ALA A 223 -14.88 12.24 -0.20
N PHE A 224 -15.18 11.88 -1.46
CA PHE A 224 -15.12 12.80 -2.59
C PHE A 224 -16.39 13.66 -2.74
N ARG A 225 -17.49 13.32 -2.05
CA ARG A 225 -18.74 14.09 -2.09
C ARG A 225 -18.84 15.19 -1.03
N ARG A 226 -18.19 15.03 0.12
CA ARG A 226 -18.35 15.89 1.31
C ARG A 226 -17.31 16.99 1.37
#